data_AF-A0A2B7ZZR9-F1
#
_entry.id   AF-A0A2B7ZZR9-F1
#
_cell.length_a   1.000
_cell.length_b   1.000
_cell.length_c   1.000
_cell.angle_alpha   90.00
_cell.angle_beta   90.00
_cell.angle_gamma   90.00
#
_symmetry.space_group_name_H-M   'P 1'
#
loop_
_entity.id
_entity.type
_entity.pdbx_description
1 polymer ?
#
loop_
_entity_poly.entity_id
_entity_poly.type
_entity_poly.pdbx_seq_one_letter_code
_entity_poly.pdbx_strand_id
1 'polypeptide(L)' 'MAQQKGVIKLGGTLGDLTFYKTKDGYFAREKGSISGERIANDPAFQRTRENGAEFGRAGRAG' A
#
# COMPACT_ATOMS: atom_id res chain seq x y z
N MET A 1 -10.22 8.90 -9.73
CA MET A 1 -9.05 9.10 -8.83
C MET A 1 -8.50 10.50 -9.05
N ALA A 2 -7.98 11.14 -8.01
CA ALA A 2 -7.32 12.44 -8.15
C ALA A 2 -6.02 12.28 -8.95
N GLN A 3 -5.89 13.03 -10.04
CA GLN A 3 -4.66 13.10 -10.83
C GLN A 3 -3.83 14.31 -10.38
N GLN A 4 -2.52 14.17 -10.33
CA GLN A 4 -1.65 15.27 -9.96
C GLN A 4 -1.56 16.26 -11.14
N LYS A 5 -2.07 17.49 -10.96
CA LYS A 5 -2.01 18.56 -11.97
C LYS A 5 -0.86 19.51 -11.65
N GLY A 6 0.26 19.43 -12.39
CA GLY A 6 1.41 20.33 -12.22
C GLY A 6 2.75 19.75 -12.68
N VAL A 7 3.79 20.60 -12.78
CA VAL A 7 5.14 20.25 -13.25
C VAL A 7 5.99 19.56 -12.16
N ILE A 8 5.61 19.73 -10.89
CA ILE A 8 6.32 19.15 -9.75
C ILE A 8 5.97 17.67 -9.67
N LYS A 9 6.97 16.79 -9.76
CA LYS A 9 6.77 15.36 -9.54
C LYS A 9 6.79 15.10 -8.04
N LEU A 10 5.66 14.74 -7.44
CA LEU A 10 5.58 14.33 -6.04
C LEU A 10 5.58 12.80 -6.00
N GLY A 11 6.50 12.23 -5.23
CA GLY A 11 6.59 10.79 -5.01
C GLY A 11 6.64 10.51 -3.51
N GLY A 12 5.93 9.47 -3.08
CA GLY A 12 5.85 9.10 -1.67
C GLY A 12 4.57 9.56 -1.00
N THR A 13 4.58 9.63 0.33
CA THR A 13 3.40 9.90 1.15
C THR A 13 3.55 11.24 1.87
N LEU A 14 2.56 12.12 1.71
CA LEU A 14 2.43 13.37 2.46
C LEU A 14 1.14 13.30 3.29
N GLY A 15 1.27 13.17 4.61
CA GLY A 15 0.11 12.94 5.48
C GLY A 15 -0.64 11.68 5.07
N ASP A 16 -1.93 11.81 4.80
CA ASP A 16 -2.78 10.71 4.32
C ASP A 16 -2.82 10.59 2.80
N LEU A 17 -2.07 11.40 2.04
CA LEU A 17 -2.02 11.29 0.57
C LEU A 17 -0.76 10.57 0.11
N THR A 18 -0.93 9.50 -0.65
CA THR A 18 0.15 8.79 -1.35
C THR A 18 0.14 9.15 -2.83
N PHE A 19 1.29 9.63 -3.32
CA PHE A 19 1.53 9.95 -4.74
C PHE A 19 2.32 8.83 -5.41
N TYR A 20 1.83 8.36 -6.55
CA TYR A 20 2.42 7.24 -7.28
C TYR A 20 2.29 7.39 -8.79
N LYS A 21 3.18 6.72 -9.54
CA LYS A 21 3.21 6.74 -11.00
C LYS A 21 2.63 5.43 -11.56
N THR A 22 1.75 5.54 -12.54
CA THR A 22 1.26 4.41 -13.36
C THR A 22 1.63 4.62 -14.82
N LYS A 23 1.24 3.68 -15.70
CA LYS A 23 1.39 3.85 -17.16
C LYS A 23 0.61 5.06 -17.67
N ASP A 24 -0.50 5.39 -16.99
CA ASP A 24 -1.44 6.43 -17.39
C ASP A 24 -1.15 7.80 -16.78
N GLY A 25 -0.08 7.92 -15.97
CA GLY A 25 0.38 9.20 -15.42
C GLY A 25 0.64 9.20 -13.90
N TYR A 26 0.53 10.38 -13.29
CA TYR A 26 0.75 10.59 -11.85
C TYR A 26 -0.58 10.68 -11.11
N PHE A 27 -0.72 9.86 -10.08
CA PHE A 27 -1.95 9.71 -9.30
C PHE A 27 -1.69 10.00 -7.83
N ALA A 28 -2.73 10.51 -7.17
CA ALA A 28 -2.78 10.60 -5.72
C ALA A 28 -3.92 9.72 -5.21
N ARG A 29 -3.69 9.02 -4.09
CA ARG A 29 -4.73 8.34 -3.33
C ARG A 29 -4.65 8.71 -1.87
N GLU A 30 -5.79 8.73 -1.20
CA GLU A 30 -5.79 8.72 0.25
C GLU A 30 -5.32 7.35 0.77
N LYS A 31 -4.71 7.35 1.95
CA LYS A 31 -4.28 6.17 2.68
C LYS A 31 -5.51 5.28 2.86
N GLY A 32 -5.36 4.00 2.52
CA GLY A 32 -6.43 3.03 2.70
C GLY A 32 -6.91 3.02 4.15
N SER A 33 -8.21 2.81 4.34
CA SER A 33 -8.90 2.86 5.64
C SER A 33 -8.43 1.82 6.67
N ILE A 34 -7.59 0.87 6.27
CA ILE A 34 -7.02 -0.15 7.14
C ILE A 34 -5.57 0.19 7.46
N SER A 35 -5.28 0.39 8.75
CA SER A 35 -3.91 0.56 9.24
C SER A 35 -3.16 -0.77 9.27
N GLY A 36 -1.83 -0.71 9.14
CA GLY A 36 -0.97 -1.89 9.29
C GLY A 36 -1.07 -2.53 10.67
N GLU A 37 -1.28 -1.72 11.71
CA GLU A 37 -1.44 -2.18 13.09
C GLU A 37 -2.75 -2.96 13.30
N ARG A 38 -3.81 -2.58 12.59
CA ARG A 38 -5.03 -3.37 12.53
C ARG A 38 -4.76 -4.73 11.88
N ILE A 39 -4.08 -4.75 10.72
CA ILE A 39 -3.74 -6.02 10.05
C ILE A 39 -2.89 -6.92 10.97
N ALA A 40 -1.98 -6.32 11.76
CA ALA A 40 -1.09 -7.04 12.67
C ALA A 40 -1.83 -7.70 13.84
N ASN A 41 -2.83 -7.01 14.42
CA ASN A 41 -3.41 -7.41 15.71
C ASN A 41 -4.87 -7.88 15.63
N ASP A 42 -5.66 -7.41 14.66
CA ASP A 42 -7.08 -7.71 14.57
C ASP A 42 -7.30 -9.20 14.19
N PRO A 43 -8.14 -9.95 14.94
CA PRO A 43 -8.46 -11.34 14.64
C PRO A 43 -9.03 -11.58 13.24
N ALA A 44 -9.74 -10.60 12.68
CA ALA A 44 -10.32 -10.70 11.34
C ALA A 44 -9.24 -10.88 10.25
N PHE A 45 -8.00 -10.50 10.53
CA PHE A 45 -6.86 -10.60 9.61
C PHE A 45 -5.91 -11.76 9.94
N GLN A 46 -6.29 -12.68 10.84
CA GLN A 46 -5.45 -13.82 11.21
C GLN A 46 -5.00 -14.64 9.99
N ARG A 47 -5.95 -15.05 9.13
CA ARG A 47 -5.64 -15.81 7.90
C ARG A 47 -4.76 -15.04 6.92
N THR A 48 -4.91 -13.71 6.85
CA THR A 48 -4.02 -12.86 6.03
C THR A 48 -2.58 -12.93 6.52
N ARG A 49 -2.36 -12.94 7.84
CA ARG A 49 -1.02 -13.06 8.43
C ARG A 49 -0.42 -14.46 8.23
N GLU A 50 -1.23 -15.51 8.40
CA GLU A 50 -0.83 -16.90 8.15
C GLU A 50 -0.34 -17.09 6.70
N ASN A 51 -1.16 -16.66 5.73
CA ASN A 51 -0.80 -16.70 4.31
C ASN A 51 0.47 -15.88 4.03
N GLY A 52 0.58 -14.69 4.62
CA GLY A 52 1.77 -13.84 4.47
C GLY A 52 3.07 -14.51 4.93
N ALA A 53 3.01 -15.26 6.04
CA ALA A 53 4.16 -16.02 6.54
C ALA A 53 4.50 -17.22 5.64
N GLU A 54 3.49 -17.92 5.13
CA GLU A 54 3.65 -19.05 4.20
C GLU A 54 4.32 -18.61 2.89
N PHE A 55 3.77 -17.61 2.20
CA PHE A 55 4.33 -17.09 0.96
C PHE A 55 5.69 -16.42 1.16
N GLY A 56 5.91 -15.78 2.31
CA GLY A 56 7.21 -15.21 2.66
C GLY A 56 8.31 -16.27 2.83
N ARG A 57 7.97 -17.48 3.27
CA ARG A 57 8.90 -18.62 3.31
C ARG A 57 9.12 -19.20 1.92
N ALA A 58 8.04 -19.41 1.15
CA ALA A 58 8.12 -19.97 -0.20
C ALA A 58 9.00 -19.11 -1.13
N GLY A 59 8.89 -17.78 -1.05
CA GLY A 59 9.70 -16.86 -1.87
C GLY A 59 11.19 -16.79 -1.53
N ARG A 60 11.64 -17.40 -0.41
CA ARG A 60 13.06 -17.51 -0.05
C ARG A 60 13.69 -18.85 -0.43
N ALA A 61 12.88 -19.81 -0.86
CA ALA A 61 13.30 -21.16 -1.18
C ALA A 61 13.66 -21.36 -2.67
N GLY A 62 13.54 -20.31 -3.50
CA GLY A 62 13.98 -20.28 -4.89
C GLY A 62 15.17 -19.36 -5.06
#